data_AF-A0A523J9P4-F1
#
_entry.id   AF-A0A523J9P4-F1
#
_cell.length_a   1.000
_cell.length_b   1.000
_cell.length_c   1.000
_cell.angle_alpha   90.00
_cell.angle_beta   90.00
_cell.angle_gamma   90.00
#
_symmetry.space_group_name_H-M   'P 1'
#
loop_
_entity.id
_entity.type
_entity.pdbx_description
1 polymer ?
#
loop_
_entity_poly.entity_id
_entity_poly.type
_entity_poly.pdbx_seq_one_letter_code
_entity_poly.pdbx_strand_id
1 'polypeptide(L)' 'MIVSRVHVIWNQTNSYAAKAGPIWNNNDAKKKCRRTCRRSGGKWNGGWWTTVPGKMSVCHCESR' A
#
# COMPACT_ATOMS: atom_id res chain seq x y z
N MET A 1 7.32 -28.85 1.31
CA MET A 1 5.88 -28.55 1.34
C MET A 1 5.67 -27.32 0.47
N ILE A 2 5.34 -27.55 -0.80
CA ILE A 2 5.24 -26.54 -1.86
C ILE A 2 3.75 -26.21 -1.96
N VAL A 3 3.32 -24.99 -1.63
CA VAL A 3 1.94 -24.58 -1.91
C VAL A 3 1.88 -24.03 -3.33
N SER A 4 1.21 -24.82 -4.15
CA SER A 4 0.92 -24.67 -5.56
C SER A 4 0.37 -23.29 -5.92
N ARG A 5 1.05 -22.62 -6.86
CA ARG A 5 0.50 -21.53 -7.65
C ARG A 5 -0.46 -22.13 -8.67
N VAL A 6 -1.76 -22.10 -8.40
CA VAL A 6 -2.77 -22.25 -9.45
C VAL A 6 -2.59 -21.08 -10.41
N HIS A 7 -2.35 -21.40 -11.67
CA HIS A 7 -2.14 -20.46 -12.75
C HIS A 7 -3.45 -19.69 -13.00
N VAL A 8 -3.56 -18.50 -12.42
CA VAL A 8 -4.51 -17.50 -12.88
C VAL A 8 -3.69 -16.48 -13.67
N ILE A 9 -4.11 -16.15 -14.88
CA ILE A 9 -3.47 -15.15 -15.74
C ILE A 9 -3.71 -13.76 -15.12
N TRP A 10 -3.07 -13.47 -14.00
CA TRP A 10 -3.02 -12.17 -13.36
C TRP A 10 -1.56 -11.83 -13.12
N ASN A 11 -1.13 -10.72 -13.71
CA ASN A 11 0.13 -10.06 -13.38
C ASN A 11 0.12 -9.74 -11.87
N GLN A 12 0.70 -10.61 -11.03
CA GLN A 12 0.64 -10.51 -9.57
C GLN A 12 1.54 -9.35 -9.10
N THR A 13 1.01 -8.12 -9.14
CA THR A 13 1.59 -7.01 -8.38
C THR A 13 1.34 -7.31 -6.90
N ASN A 14 2.36 -7.79 -6.20
CA ASN A 14 2.25 -8.15 -4.78
C ASN A 14 1.94 -6.88 -3.99
N SER A 15 0.67 -6.72 -3.65
CA SER A 15 0.12 -5.53 -3.02
C SER A 15 0.08 -5.71 -1.52
N TYR A 16 0.50 -4.69 -0.76
CA TYR A 16 0.49 -4.71 0.71
C TYR A 16 0.13 -3.34 1.29
N ALA A 17 -0.36 -3.32 2.52
CA ALA A 17 -0.72 -2.10 3.23
C ALA A 17 0.42 -1.65 4.17
N ALA A 18 0.95 -0.45 3.96
CA ALA A 18 1.98 0.14 4.82
C ALA A 18 1.40 1.24 5.71
N LYS A 19 1.73 1.21 7.01
CA LYS A 19 1.30 2.22 7.99
C LYS A 19 1.87 3.60 7.63
N ALA A 20 1.00 4.61 7.54
CA ALA A 20 1.36 5.96 7.11
C ALA A 20 1.08 7.07 8.13
N GLY A 21 0.50 6.71 9.28
CA GLY A 21 -0.02 7.69 10.23
C GLY A 21 -1.34 8.29 9.75
N PRO A 22 -1.84 9.37 10.37
CA PRO A 22 -3.11 9.98 9.98
C PRO A 22 -2.98 10.59 8.57
N ILE A 23 -3.93 10.29 7.68
CA ILE A 23 -4.07 10.93 6.36
C ILE A 23 -5.38 11.72 6.35
N TRP A 24 -5.30 13.01 6.03
CA TRP A 24 -6.46 13.92 6.08
C TRP A 24 -7.20 14.06 4.75
N ASN A 25 -6.48 13.92 3.63
CA ASN A 25 -7.03 14.05 2.29
C ASN A 25 -6.11 13.38 1.26
N ASN A 26 -6.57 13.32 0.01
CA ASN A 26 -5.83 12.70 -1.08
C ASN A 26 -4.48 13.38 -1.38
N ASN A 27 -4.35 14.70 -1.16
CA ASN A 27 -3.09 15.41 -1.38
C ASN A 27 -2.04 15.07 -0.31
N ASP A 28 -2.49 14.89 0.93
CA ASP A 28 -1.66 14.39 2.04
C ASP A 28 -1.23 12.93 1.77
N ALA A 29 -2.15 12.09 1.29
CA ALA A 29 -1.85 10.72 0.86
C ALA A 29 -0.75 10.68 -0.21
N LYS A 30 -0.83 11.55 -1.24
CA LYS A 30 0.20 11.66 -2.28
C LYS A 30 1.59 11.90 -1.72
N LYS A 31 1.73 12.72 -0.69
CA LYS A 31 3.02 13.04 -0.07
C LYS A 31 3.49 11.91 0.85
N LYS A 32 2.62 11.43 1.75
CA LYS A 32 2.94 10.41 2.74
C LYS A 32 3.15 9.04 2.10
N CYS A 33 2.20 8.57 1.31
CA CYS A 33 2.23 7.22 0.73
C CYS A 33 3.37 7.02 -0.27
N ARG A 34 3.72 8.03 -1.07
CA ARG A 34 4.92 7.95 -1.93
C ARG A 34 6.18 7.69 -1.12
N ARG A 35 6.33 8.34 0.04
CA ARG A 35 7.50 8.21 0.89
C ARG A 35 7.47 6.91 1.71
N THR A 36 6.30 6.54 2.25
CA THR A 36 6.08 5.30 3.00
C THR A 36 6.32 4.06 2.13
N CYS A 37 5.67 3.95 0.98
CA CYS A 37 5.85 2.79 0.10
C CYS A 37 7.30 2.69 -0.40
N ARG A 38 7.95 3.82 -0.73
CA ARG A 38 9.37 3.81 -1.12
C ARG A 38 10.26 3.27 -0.01
N ARG A 39 9.98 3.61 1.25
CA ARG A 39 10.73 3.09 2.41
C ARG A 39 10.43 1.62 2.71
N SER A 40 9.25 1.15 2.34
CA SER A 40 8.86 -0.26 2.45
C SER A 40 9.29 -1.13 1.25
N GLY A 41 10.03 -0.58 0.28
CA GLY A 41 10.51 -1.32 -0.88
C GLY A 41 9.48 -1.49 -2.01
N GLY A 42 8.41 -0.69 -2.00
CA GLY A 42 7.36 -0.71 -3.01
C GLY A 42 7.09 0.65 -3.64
N LYS A 43 6.11 0.69 -4.54
CA LYS A 43 5.57 1.90 -5.15
C LYS A 43 4.12 2.08 -4.70
N TRP A 44 3.75 3.31 -4.36
CA TRP A 44 2.36 3.61 -4.07
C TRP A 44 1.54 3.57 -5.35
N ASN A 45 0.44 2.82 -5.36
CA ASN A 45 -0.44 2.67 -6.52
C ASN A 45 -1.60 3.68 -6.56
N GLY A 46 -1.68 4.57 -5.56
CA GLY A 46 -2.76 5.55 -5.42
C GLY A 46 -3.79 5.17 -4.35
N GLY A 47 -3.84 3.91 -3.92
CA GLY A 47 -4.76 3.45 -2.90
C GLY A 47 -4.32 3.83 -1.48
N TRP A 48 -5.27 4.23 -0.64
CA TRP A 48 -5.07 4.45 0.78
C TRP A 48 -6.42 4.40 1.49
N TRP A 49 -6.41 4.08 2.78
CA TRP A 49 -7.62 4.15 3.60
C TRP A 49 -7.27 4.44 5.05
N THR A 50 -8.24 4.99 5.77
CA THR A 50 -8.12 5.28 7.20
C THR A 50 -8.56 4.05 7.99
N THR A 51 -7.67 3.55 8.82
CA THR A 51 -7.95 2.43 9.74
C THR A 51 -8.49 2.92 11.08
N VAL A 52 -8.04 4.08 11.55
CA VAL A 52 -8.48 4.72 12.78
C VAL A 52 -8.63 6.22 12.51
N PRO A 53 -9.85 6.78 12.53
CA PRO A 53 -10.09 8.20 12.27
C PRO A 53 -9.20 9.10 13.14
N GLY A 54 -8.54 10.07 12.50
CA GLY A 54 -7.66 11.04 13.16
C GLY A 54 -6.34 10.48 13.73
N LYS A 55 -6.09 9.16 13.67
CA LYS A 55 -4.89 8.53 14.26
C LYS A 55 -4.06 7.72 13.27
N MET A 56 -4.69 6.89 12.42
CA MET A 56 -3.95 5.96 11.58
C MET A 56 -4.66 5.67 10.25
N SER A 57 -3.89 5.81 9.18
CA SER A 57 -4.23 5.39 7.82
C SER A 57 -3.08 4.55 7.26
N VAL A 58 -3.41 3.77 6.23
CA VAL A 58 -2.45 2.91 5.54
C VAL A 58 -2.43 3.24 4.05
N CYS A 59 -1.29 2.99 3.43
CA CYS A 59 -1.07 3.18 2.00
C CYS A 59 -1.00 1.83 1.31
N HIS A 60 -1.65 1.73 0.16
CA HIS A 60 -1.61 0.56 -0.71
C HIS A 60 -0.34 0.62 -1.56
N CYS A 61 0.62 -0.24 -1.23
CA CYS A 61 1.91 -0.32 -1.89
C CYS A 61 1.97 -1.57 -2.75
N GLU A 62 2.57 -1.47 -3.92
CA GLU A 62 2.87 -2.61 -4.78
C GLU A 62 4.38 -2.87 -4.72
N SER A 63 4.77 -4.11 -4.44
CA SER A 63 6.16 -4.53 -4.68
C SER A 63 6.42 -4.53 -6.18
N ARG A 64 7.63 -4.12 -6.56
CA ARG A 64 8.12 -4.34 -7.93
C ARG A 64 8.48 -5.80 -8.15
#